data_AF-A0A844TJK7-F1
#
_entry.id   AF-A0A844TJK7-F1
#
_cell.length_a   1.000
_cell.length_b   1.000
_cell.length_c   1.000
_cell.angle_alpha   90.00
_cell.angle_beta   90.00
_cell.angle_gamma   90.00
#
_symmetry.space_group_name_H-M   'P 1'
#
loop_
_entity.id
_entity.type
_entity.pdbx_description
1 polymer ?
#
loop_
_entity_poly.entity_id
_entity_poly.type
_entity_poly.pdbx_seq_one_letter_code
_entity_poly.pdbx_strand_id
1 'polypeptide(L)'
;MTTAEFIAACFWPFVIIAVFALLKARNTKAFPYLGKIVFAVAVVYLGLLPFYEKSSIIAVNDVHVGLVFVGLAIAGSQLWQPQLYGSWRDKAKPLASMILIVLLGSGLAWYAGRMLFLDHLTSRLAIEGRVDRAWRSGSSRKADYLVRIANQTVKVTEPLYERLEKFRPMVRVEVGRGSNYVYDIEYLSN
;
A
#
# COMPACT_ATOMS: atom_id res chain seq x y z
N MET A 1 11.65 9.96 14.08
CA MET A 1 11.30 8.77 13.29
C MET A 1 10.67 7.74 14.21
N THR A 2 9.46 7.26 13.91
CA THR A 2 8.77 6.24 14.70
C THR A 2 9.26 4.82 14.37
N THR A 3 9.03 3.84 15.24
CA THR A 3 9.36 2.42 14.97
C THR A 3 8.67 1.91 13.70
N ALA A 4 7.43 2.38 13.45
CA ALA A 4 6.68 2.03 12.25
C ALA A 4 7.32 2.61 10.97
N GLU A 5 7.79 3.86 11.02
CA GLU A 5 8.54 4.48 9.91
C GLU A 5 9.83 3.72 9.62
N PHE A 6 10.55 3.28 10.66
CA PHE A 6 11.77 2.48 10.50
C PHE A 6 11.49 1.14 9.82
N ILE A 7 10.50 0.39 10.31
CA ILE A 7 10.13 -0.92 9.75
C ILE A 7 9.71 -0.78 8.28
N ALA A 8 8.87 0.21 7.98
CA ALA A 8 8.42 0.52 6.62
C ALA A 8 9.60 0.88 5.70
N ALA A 9 10.50 1.78 6.14
CA ALA A 9 11.69 2.17 5.39
C ALA A 9 12.64 0.98 5.10
N CYS A 10 12.73 0.02 6.01
CA CYS A 10 13.57 -1.16 5.83
C CYS A 10 12.94 -2.24 4.93
N PHE A 11 11.62 -2.21 4.71
CA PHE A 11 10.93 -3.28 4.00
C PHE A 11 11.44 -3.49 2.56
N TRP A 12 11.51 -2.43 1.75
CA TRP A 12 11.92 -2.52 0.34
C TRP A 12 13.35 -3.00 0.13
N PRO A 13 14.37 -2.53 0.88
CA PRO A 13 15.71 -3.11 0.84
C PRO A 13 15.72 -4.62 1.08
N PHE A 14 14.96 -5.13 2.06
CA PHE A 14 14.84 -6.57 2.30
C PHE A 14 14.19 -7.31 1.13
N VAL A 15 13.14 -6.75 0.53
CA VAL A 15 12.50 -7.32 -0.67
C VAL A 15 13.50 -7.43 -1.82
N ILE A 16 14.28 -6.38 -2.07
CA ILE A 16 15.31 -6.38 -3.13
C ILE A 16 16.34 -7.48 -2.88
N ILE A 17 16.88 -7.56 -1.67
CA ILE A 17 17.86 -8.60 -1.28
C ILE A 17 17.27 -10.00 -1.46
N ALA A 18 16.02 -10.20 -1.02
CA ALA A 18 15.31 -11.47 -1.15
C ALA A 18 15.14 -11.88 -2.63
N VAL A 19 14.74 -10.95 -3.50
CA VAL A 19 14.60 -11.20 -4.94
C VAL A 19 15.95 -11.60 -5.55
N PHE A 20 17.02 -10.85 -5.26
CA PHE A 20 18.36 -11.20 -5.74
C PHE A 20 18.85 -12.56 -5.23
N ALA A 21 18.60 -12.86 -3.95
CA ALA A 21 18.95 -14.15 -3.36
C ALA A 21 18.21 -15.30 -4.05
N LEU A 22 16.91 -15.16 -4.30
CA LEU A 22 16.10 -16.17 -5.00
C LEU A 22 16.54 -16.35 -6.46
N LEU A 23 16.82 -15.25 -7.17
CA LEU A 23 17.30 -15.30 -8.56
C LEU A 23 18.64 -16.03 -8.65
N LYS A 24 19.59 -15.69 -7.77
CA LYS A 24 20.91 -16.32 -7.73
C LYS A 24 20.86 -17.79 -7.32
N ALA A 25 19.95 -18.13 -6.40
CA ALA A 25 19.82 -19.49 -5.89
C ALA A 25 18.93 -20.40 -6.74
N ARG A 26 18.22 -19.88 -7.77
CA ARG A 26 17.20 -20.58 -8.56
C ARG A 26 17.57 -22.01 -8.97
N ASN A 27 18.81 -22.23 -9.39
CA ASN A 27 19.31 -23.51 -9.89
C ASN A 27 20.19 -24.26 -8.89
N THR A 28 20.14 -23.89 -7.61
CA THR A 28 20.98 -24.45 -6.55
C THR A 28 20.15 -25.25 -5.55
N LYS A 29 20.79 -26.17 -4.81
CA LYS A 29 20.16 -26.90 -3.69
C LYS A 29 19.71 -25.98 -2.55
N ALA A 30 20.17 -24.73 -2.52
CA ALA A 30 19.77 -23.72 -1.53
C ALA A 30 18.40 -23.09 -1.82
N PHE A 31 17.87 -23.22 -3.05
CA PHE A 31 16.59 -22.63 -3.45
C PHE A 31 15.42 -22.92 -2.50
N PRO A 32 15.11 -24.18 -2.12
CA PRO A 32 13.98 -24.46 -1.25
C PRO A 32 14.14 -23.86 0.16
N TYR A 33 15.38 -23.74 0.66
CA TYR A 33 15.65 -23.14 1.97
C TYR A 33 15.47 -21.63 1.92
N LEU A 34 16.03 -20.96 0.91
CA LEU A 34 15.84 -19.52 0.71
C LEU A 34 14.38 -19.17 0.42
N GLY A 35 13.69 -20.00 -0.37
CA GLY A 35 12.26 -19.86 -0.63
C GLY A 35 11.43 -19.92 0.65
N LYS A 36 11.70 -20.86 1.56
CA LYS A 36 11.03 -20.95 2.87
C LYS A 36 11.29 -19.72 3.75
N ILE A 37 12.52 -19.21 3.78
CA ILE A 37 12.87 -18.01 4.54
C ILE A 37 12.11 -16.80 4.01
N VAL A 38 12.14 -16.58 2.69
CA VAL A 38 11.43 -15.46 2.06
C VAL A 38 9.92 -15.59 2.29
N PHE A 39 9.37 -16.80 2.17
CA PHE A 39 7.95 -17.05 2.46
C PHE A 39 7.60 -16.74 3.92
N ALA A 40 8.40 -17.21 4.87
CA ALA A 40 8.19 -16.93 6.30
C ALA A 40 8.24 -15.42 6.60
N VAL A 41 9.22 -14.72 6.05
CA VAL A 41 9.33 -13.25 6.17
C VAL A 41 8.10 -12.55 5.57
N ALA A 42 7.65 -12.98 4.39
CA ALA A 42 6.46 -12.44 3.75
C ALA A 42 5.19 -12.67 4.59
N VAL A 43 5.00 -13.87 5.16
CA VAL A 43 3.87 -14.17 6.05
C VAL A 43 3.93 -13.34 7.32
N VAL A 44 5.10 -13.19 7.94
CA VAL A 44 5.27 -12.33 9.12
C VAL A 44 4.91 -10.89 8.78
N TYR A 45 5.36 -10.37 7.63
CA TYR A 45 5.05 -9.01 7.20
C TYR A 45 3.55 -8.83 6.93
N LEU A 46 2.90 -9.77 6.24
CA LEU A 46 1.45 -9.77 6.04
C LEU A 46 0.68 -9.85 7.36
N GLY A 47 1.19 -10.58 8.35
CA GLY A 47 0.63 -10.63 9.70
C GLY A 47 0.77 -9.31 10.46
N LEU A 48 1.85 -8.57 10.22
CA LEU A 48 2.08 -7.25 10.81
C LEU A 48 1.26 -6.14 10.12
N LEU A 49 0.99 -6.26 8.82
CA LEU A 49 0.32 -5.24 8.01
C LEU A 49 -0.97 -4.66 8.65
N PRO A 50 -1.91 -5.47 9.21
CA PRO A 50 -3.12 -4.96 9.87
C PRO A 50 -2.86 -4.11 11.12
N PHE A 51 -1.67 -4.22 11.73
CA PHE A 51 -1.28 -3.49 12.94
C PHE A 51 -0.45 -2.25 12.62
N TYR A 52 0.15 -2.17 11.42
CA TYR A 52 1.12 -1.14 11.06
C TYR A 52 0.72 -0.25 9.89
N GLU A 53 -0.30 -0.61 9.10
CA GLU A 53 -0.66 0.14 7.89
C GLU A 53 -1.07 1.61 8.16
N LYS A 54 -1.51 1.95 9.37
CA LYS A 54 -2.01 3.31 9.72
C LYS A 54 -1.15 4.08 10.71
N SER A 55 -0.04 3.49 11.16
CA SER A 55 0.86 4.13 12.12
C SER A 55 1.89 5.04 11.43
N SER A 56 2.10 4.88 10.12
CA SER A 56 3.04 5.68 9.33
C SER A 56 2.53 5.91 7.91
N ILE A 57 2.79 7.11 7.37
CA ILE A 57 2.52 7.44 5.96
C ILE A 57 3.40 6.61 5.01
N ILE A 58 4.61 6.21 5.46
CA ILE A 58 5.49 5.33 4.69
C ILE A 58 4.84 3.94 4.59
N ALA A 59 4.28 3.42 5.69
CA ALA A 59 3.58 2.15 5.69
C ALA A 59 2.34 2.14 4.77
N VAL A 60 1.57 3.25 4.75
CA VAL A 60 0.45 3.42 3.80
C VAL A 60 0.96 3.32 2.36
N ASN A 61 2.08 3.96 2.04
CA ASN A 61 2.68 3.90 0.71
C ASN A 61 3.19 2.50 0.36
N ASP A 62 3.84 1.80 1.29
CA ASP A 62 4.33 0.44 1.10
C ASP A 62 3.20 -0.52 0.74
N VAL A 63 2.01 -0.36 1.33
CA VAL A 63 0.83 -1.14 0.96
C VAL A 63 0.47 -0.90 -0.50
N HIS A 64 0.42 0.35 -0.98
CA HIS A 64 0.11 0.66 -2.37
C HIS A 64 1.18 0.10 -3.32
N VAL A 65 2.46 0.25 -3.01
CA VAL A 65 3.54 -0.31 -3.83
C VAL A 65 3.46 -1.84 -3.86
N GLY A 66 3.19 -2.47 -2.71
CA GLY A 66 2.96 -3.91 -2.61
C GLY A 66 1.80 -4.38 -3.48
N LEU A 67 0.67 -3.65 -3.48
CA LEU A 67 -0.48 -3.93 -4.33
C LEU A 67 -0.15 -3.83 -5.82
N VAL A 68 0.71 -2.89 -6.23
CA VAL A 68 1.21 -2.81 -7.61
C VAL A 68 1.98 -4.06 -7.97
N PHE A 69 2.95 -4.47 -7.14
CA PHE A 69 3.73 -5.69 -7.40
C PHE A 69 2.87 -6.95 -7.44
N VAL A 70 1.91 -7.09 -6.51
CA VAL A 70 0.97 -8.22 -6.50
C VAL A 70 0.11 -8.21 -7.77
N GLY A 71 -0.43 -7.05 -8.17
CA GLY A 71 -1.22 -6.93 -9.40
C GLY A 71 -0.42 -7.30 -10.65
N LEU A 72 0.82 -6.84 -10.76
CA LEU A 72 1.73 -7.20 -11.85
C LEU A 72 2.09 -8.69 -11.83
N ALA A 73 2.31 -9.29 -10.66
CA ALA A 73 2.59 -10.72 -10.53
C ALA A 73 1.39 -11.57 -10.95
N ILE A 74 0.18 -11.18 -10.57
CA ILE A 74 -1.07 -11.85 -10.99
C ILE A 74 -1.27 -11.75 -12.51
N ALA A 75 -1.07 -10.57 -13.09
CA ALA A 75 -1.16 -10.39 -14.54
C ALA A 75 -0.07 -11.19 -15.27
N GLY A 76 1.17 -11.13 -14.79
CA GLY A 76 2.33 -11.79 -15.36
C GLY A 76 2.33 -13.31 -15.20
N SER A 77 1.60 -13.87 -14.22
CA SER A 77 1.53 -15.33 -14.03
C SER A 77 0.93 -16.05 -15.24
N GLN A 78 0.12 -15.35 -16.04
CA GLN A 78 -0.47 -15.92 -17.26
C GLN A 78 0.57 -16.12 -18.38
N LEU A 79 1.72 -15.45 -18.33
CA LEU A 79 2.83 -15.65 -19.28
C LEU A 79 3.54 -16.99 -19.08
N TRP A 80 3.33 -17.65 -17.92
CA TRP A 80 3.98 -18.90 -17.53
C TRP A 80 3.04 -20.10 -17.70
N GLN A 81 1.81 -19.87 -18.17
CA GLN A 81 0.89 -20.97 -18.41
C GLN A 81 1.27 -21.73 -19.69
N PRO A 82 1.20 -23.07 -19.67
CA PRO A 82 1.43 -23.87 -20.86
C PRO A 82 0.40 -23.57 -21.93
N GLN A 83 0.77 -23.78 -23.20
CA GLN A 83 -0.13 -23.57 -24.33
C GLN A 83 -1.40 -24.44 -24.19
N LEU A 84 -2.56 -23.85 -24.45
CA LEU A 84 -3.83 -24.55 -24.42
C LEU A 84 -4.00 -25.41 -25.69
N TYR A 85 -4.08 -26.73 -25.51
CA TYR A 85 -4.35 -27.71 -26.57
C TYR A 85 -5.84 -28.10 -26.59
N GLY A 86 -6.38 -28.55 -27.74
CA GLY A 86 -7.78 -28.98 -27.88
C GLY A 86 -8.65 -28.11 -28.79
N SER A 87 -9.97 -28.34 -28.78
CA SER A 87 -10.93 -27.59 -29.62
C SER A 87 -11.20 -26.18 -29.07
N TRP A 88 -11.78 -25.28 -29.88
CA TRP A 88 -12.07 -23.91 -29.45
C TRP A 88 -13.03 -23.84 -28.25
N ARG A 89 -13.98 -24.79 -28.13
CA ARG A 89 -14.91 -24.87 -27.00
C ARG A 89 -14.19 -25.25 -25.71
N ASP A 90 -13.22 -26.15 -25.79
CA ASP A 90 -12.41 -26.59 -24.64
C ASP A 90 -11.49 -25.46 -24.16
N LYS A 91 -11.06 -24.58 -25.08
CA LYS A 91 -10.22 -23.42 -24.77
C LYS A 91 -11.00 -22.21 -24.24
N ALA A 92 -12.29 -22.09 -24.51
CA ALA A 92 -13.06 -20.89 -24.18
C ALA A 92 -13.08 -20.59 -22.68
N LYS A 93 -13.35 -21.61 -21.86
CA LYS A 93 -13.40 -21.48 -20.39
C LYS A 93 -12.04 -21.11 -19.77
N PRO A 94 -10.92 -21.80 -20.06
CA PRO A 94 -9.62 -21.40 -19.54
C PRO A 94 -9.17 -20.03 -20.05
N LEU A 95 -9.41 -19.70 -21.34
CA LEU A 95 -9.10 -18.37 -21.86
C LEU A 95 -9.88 -17.26 -21.14
N ALA A 96 -11.18 -17.45 -20.90
CA ALA A 96 -11.99 -16.49 -20.15
C ALA A 96 -11.44 -16.29 -18.72
N SER A 97 -11.01 -17.37 -18.06
CA SER A 97 -10.35 -17.31 -16.75
C SER A 97 -9.01 -16.54 -16.82
N MET A 98 -8.17 -16.84 -17.80
CA MET A 98 -6.89 -16.14 -18.00
C MET A 98 -7.13 -14.64 -18.22
N ILE A 99 -8.07 -14.27 -19.09
CA ILE A 99 -8.45 -12.87 -19.34
C ILE A 99 -8.91 -12.19 -18.04
N LEU A 100 -9.80 -12.86 -17.29
CA LEU A 100 -10.26 -12.33 -16.01
C LEU A 100 -9.11 -12.10 -15.03
N ILE A 101 -8.17 -13.05 -14.91
CA ILE A 101 -7.00 -12.91 -14.03
C ILE A 101 -6.11 -11.75 -14.47
N VAL A 102 -5.85 -11.60 -15.78
CA VAL A 102 -5.08 -10.47 -16.30
C VAL A 102 -5.78 -9.15 -15.99
N LEU A 103 -7.09 -9.06 -16.22
CA LEU A 103 -7.87 -7.84 -15.95
C LEU A 103 -7.86 -7.50 -14.46
N LEU A 104 -8.02 -8.48 -13.58
CA LEU A 104 -7.98 -8.26 -12.12
C LEU A 104 -6.59 -7.81 -11.66
N GLY A 105 -5.53 -8.48 -12.11
CA GLY A 105 -4.15 -8.10 -11.78
C GLY A 105 -3.79 -6.71 -12.30
N SER A 106 -4.14 -6.43 -13.56
CA SER A 106 -3.87 -5.12 -14.19
C SER A 106 -4.71 -4.01 -13.55
N GLY A 107 -5.97 -4.28 -13.24
CA GLY A 107 -6.86 -3.34 -12.54
C GLY A 107 -6.36 -2.99 -11.15
N LEU A 108 -5.86 -3.99 -10.40
CA LEU A 108 -5.25 -3.78 -9.09
C LEU A 108 -3.98 -2.93 -9.19
N ALA A 109 -3.08 -3.27 -10.12
CA ALA A 109 -1.85 -2.52 -10.35
C ALA A 109 -2.14 -1.08 -10.80
N TRP A 110 -3.10 -0.89 -11.70
CA TRP A 110 -3.55 0.42 -12.14
C TRP A 110 -4.14 1.25 -11.00
N TYR A 111 -5.04 0.67 -10.19
CA TYR A 111 -5.67 1.35 -9.07
C TYR A 111 -4.64 1.83 -8.05
N ALA A 112 -3.77 0.95 -7.57
CA ALA A 112 -2.74 1.29 -6.59
C ALA A 112 -1.67 2.21 -7.17
N GLY A 113 -1.25 1.97 -8.42
CA GLY A 113 -0.28 2.80 -9.13
C GLY A 113 -0.79 4.22 -9.36
N ARG A 114 -2.08 4.38 -9.68
CA ARG A 114 -2.71 5.70 -9.80
C ARG A 114 -2.71 6.45 -8.47
N MET A 115 -2.94 5.78 -7.34
CA MET A 115 -2.85 6.43 -6.02
C MET A 115 -1.44 6.97 -5.77
N LEU A 116 -0.41 6.15 -6.01
CA LEU A 116 0.99 6.57 -5.87
C LEU A 116 1.35 7.73 -6.80
N PHE A 117 0.90 7.65 -8.06
CA PHE A 117 1.13 8.71 -9.04
C PHE A 117 0.51 10.02 -8.57
N LEU A 118 -0.75 10.01 -8.14
CA LEU A 118 -1.43 11.22 -7.66
C LEU A 118 -0.81 11.77 -6.37
N ASP A 119 -0.30 10.92 -5.49
CA ASP A 119 0.23 11.37 -4.20
C ASP A 119 1.67 11.91 -4.27
N HIS A 120 2.49 11.36 -5.18
CA HIS A 120 3.93 11.69 -5.25
C HIS A 120 4.35 12.42 -6.53
N LEU A 121 3.62 12.25 -7.63
CA LEU A 121 3.98 12.83 -8.93
C LEU A 121 3.05 13.98 -9.35
N THR A 122 2.11 14.38 -8.50
CA THR A 122 1.31 15.59 -8.69
C THR A 122 1.39 16.49 -7.47
N SER A 123 1.10 17.79 -7.64
CA SER A 123 1.13 18.74 -6.54
C SER A 123 0.10 18.35 -5.47
N ARG A 124 0.57 18.20 -4.23
CA ARG A 124 -0.30 17.92 -3.09
C ARG A 124 -1.27 19.07 -2.85
N LEU A 125 -2.43 18.73 -2.29
CA LEU A 125 -3.43 19.73 -1.91
C LEU A 125 -3.01 20.35 -0.58
N ALA A 126 -2.77 21.65 -0.56
CA ALA A 126 -2.58 22.38 0.68
C ALA A 126 -3.94 22.81 1.23
N ILE A 127 -4.26 22.37 2.44
CA ILE A 127 -5.47 22.79 3.16
C ILE A 127 -5.01 23.53 4.42
N GLU A 128 -5.48 24.75 4.59
CA GLU A 128 -5.18 25.56 5.75
C GLU A 128 -6.46 25.86 6.52
N GLY A 129 -6.41 25.65 7.84
CA GLY A 129 -7.47 26.06 8.72
C GLY A 129 -7.45 25.37 10.07
N ARG A 130 -8.50 25.61 10.85
CA ARG A 130 -8.63 25.01 12.17
C ARG A 130 -9.13 23.58 12.07
N VAL A 131 -8.62 22.72 12.95
CA VAL A 131 -9.17 21.38 13.16
C VAL A 131 -10.53 21.49 13.83
N ASP A 132 -11.59 21.12 13.12
CA ASP A 132 -12.96 21.21 13.62
C ASP A 132 -13.35 19.97 14.43
N ARG A 133 -12.99 18.79 13.90
CA ARG A 133 -13.41 17.50 14.44
C ARG A 133 -12.44 16.40 14.03
N ALA A 134 -12.17 15.47 14.94
CA ALA A 134 -11.51 14.20 14.65
C ALA A 134 -12.47 13.05 15.00
N TRP A 135 -12.49 11.99 14.18
CA TRP A 135 -13.26 10.77 14.45
C TRP A 135 -12.66 9.58 13.70
N ARG A 136 -13.10 8.38 14.07
CA ARG A 136 -12.76 7.14 13.37
C ARG A 136 -13.89 6.76 12.41
N SER A 137 -13.59 6.32 11.19
CA SER A 137 -14.61 5.97 10.18
C SER A 137 -15.50 4.77 10.55
N GLY A 138 -15.20 4.09 11.66
CA GLY A 138 -16.00 3.02 12.25
C GLY A 138 -15.47 2.60 13.63
N SER A 139 -16.10 1.59 14.25
CA SER A 139 -15.70 1.03 15.56
C SER A 139 -14.63 -0.07 15.48
N SER A 140 -14.27 -0.50 14.27
CA SER A 140 -13.31 -1.59 14.05
C SER A 140 -11.85 -1.11 14.18
N ARG A 141 -10.95 -2.03 14.54
CA ARG A 141 -9.49 -1.82 14.49
C ARG A 141 -8.98 -1.38 13.11
N LYS A 142 -9.75 -1.60 12.04
CA LYS A 142 -9.44 -1.16 10.67
C LYS A 142 -10.07 0.19 10.29
N ALA A 143 -10.62 0.95 11.23
CA ALA A 143 -11.20 2.26 10.94
C ALA A 143 -10.11 3.24 10.46
N ASP A 144 -10.44 4.09 9.49
CA ASP A 144 -9.58 5.21 9.10
C ASP A 144 -9.68 6.30 10.16
N TYR A 145 -8.55 6.92 10.48
CA TYR A 145 -8.50 8.11 11.31
C TYR A 145 -8.81 9.32 10.43
N LEU A 146 -9.95 9.97 10.70
CA LEU A 146 -10.47 11.07 9.91
C LEU A 146 -10.42 12.36 10.72
N VAL A 147 -9.98 13.44 10.08
CA VAL A 147 -9.97 14.78 10.66
C VAL A 147 -10.62 15.74 9.66
N ARG A 148 -11.45 16.66 10.18
CA ARG A 148 -12.01 17.76 9.41
C ARG A 148 -11.21 19.03 9.67
N ILE A 149 -10.67 19.61 8.60
CA ILE A 149 -9.87 20.84 8.60
C ILE A 149 -10.47 21.75 7.53
N ALA A 150 -10.89 22.96 7.89
CA ALA A 150 -11.51 23.92 6.97
C ALA A 150 -12.65 23.29 6.13
N ASN A 151 -13.58 22.57 6.77
CA ASN A 151 -14.67 21.81 6.14
C ASN A 151 -14.26 20.66 5.19
N GLN A 152 -12.97 20.37 5.01
CA GLN A 152 -12.50 19.21 4.26
C GLN A 152 -12.18 18.04 5.18
N THR A 153 -12.59 16.83 4.79
CA THR A 153 -12.29 15.61 5.55
C THR A 153 -11.07 14.94 4.95
N VAL A 154 -10.03 14.76 5.77
CA VAL A 154 -8.75 14.17 5.39
C VAL A 154 -8.46 12.94 6.24
N LYS A 155 -7.70 11.99 5.69
CA LYS A 155 -7.18 10.83 6.41
C LYS A 155 -5.86 11.19 7.06
N VAL A 156 -5.64 10.70 8.27
CA VAL A 156 -4.40 10.92 9.01
C VAL A 156 -3.87 9.60 9.55
N THR A 157 -2.59 9.59 9.92
CA THR A 157 -2.02 8.46 10.68
C THR A 157 -2.44 8.54 12.15
N GLU A 158 -2.38 7.43 12.85
CA GLU A 158 -2.74 7.35 14.28
C GLU A 158 -2.00 8.38 15.16
N PRO A 159 -0.66 8.55 15.07
CA PRO A 159 0.04 9.52 15.91
C PRO A 159 -0.34 10.98 15.59
N LEU A 160 -0.74 11.24 14.34
CA LEU A 160 -1.20 12.56 13.94
C LEU A 160 -2.63 12.81 14.42
N TYR A 161 -3.50 11.80 14.30
CA TYR A 161 -4.86 11.83 14.84
C TYR A 161 -4.89 12.20 16.32
N GLU A 162 -4.11 11.51 17.16
CA GLU A 162 -4.09 11.74 18.61
C GLU A 162 -3.69 13.18 18.97
N ARG A 163 -2.72 13.75 18.23
CA ARG A 163 -2.29 15.14 18.41
C ARG A 163 -3.38 16.13 17.99
N LEU A 164 -3.99 15.93 16.83
CA LEU A 164 -5.02 16.85 16.30
C LEU A 164 -6.32 16.79 17.10
N GLU A 165 -6.71 15.61 17.58
CA GLU A 165 -7.87 15.42 18.44
C GLU A 165 -7.72 16.17 19.77
N LYS A 166 -6.53 16.10 20.37
CA LYS A 166 -6.24 16.70 21.68
C LYS A 166 -6.18 18.22 21.64
N PHE A 167 -5.47 18.80 20.68
CA PHE A 167 -5.15 20.24 20.69
C PHE A 167 -6.03 21.07 19.76
N ARG A 168 -6.65 20.44 18.75
CA ARG A 168 -7.41 21.09 17.66
C ARG A 168 -6.80 22.43 17.16
N PRO A 169 -5.51 22.42 16.79
CA PRO A 169 -4.80 23.65 16.41
C PRO A 169 -5.24 24.17 15.04
N MET A 170 -4.79 25.38 14.71
CA MET A 170 -4.78 25.87 13.33
C MET A 170 -3.56 25.28 12.62
N VAL A 171 -3.79 24.67 11.46
CA VAL A 171 -2.77 23.90 10.75
C VAL A 171 -2.86 24.14 9.26
N ARG A 172 -1.71 24.03 8.59
CA ARG A 172 -1.62 23.86 7.15
C ARG A 172 -1.15 22.43 6.89
N VAL A 173 -1.96 21.66 6.18
CA VAL A 173 -1.66 20.26 5.85
C VAL A 173 -1.46 20.08 4.36
N GLU A 174 -0.49 19.26 3.99
CA GLU A 174 -0.35 18.75 2.63
C GLU A 174 -1.03 17.39 2.52
N VAL A 175 -1.95 17.25 1.57
CA VAL A 175 -2.78 16.07 1.39
C VAL A 175 -2.54 15.44 0.03
N GLY A 176 -2.37 14.12 0.02
CA GLY A 176 -2.26 13.33 -1.20
C GLY A 176 -3.57 13.33 -1.98
N ARG A 177 -3.50 13.57 -3.29
CA ARG A 177 -4.70 13.64 -4.16
C ARG A 177 -5.35 12.28 -4.41
N GLY A 178 -4.57 11.21 -4.34
CA GLY A 178 -5.05 9.85 -4.53
C GLY A 178 -5.62 9.30 -3.23
N SER A 179 -4.78 9.23 -2.21
CA SER A 179 -5.12 8.54 -0.96
C SER A 179 -5.92 9.39 0.04
N ASN A 180 -5.95 10.72 -0.15
CA ASN A 180 -6.50 11.70 0.78
C ASN A 180 -5.84 11.67 2.18
N TYR A 181 -4.61 11.16 2.27
CA TYR A 181 -3.83 11.17 3.51
C TYR A 181 -3.02 12.45 3.67
N VAL A 182 -2.87 12.92 4.90
CA VAL A 182 -1.94 13.99 5.26
C VAL A 182 -0.50 13.47 5.20
N TYR A 183 0.31 14.11 4.36
CA TYR A 183 1.73 13.83 4.16
C TYR A 183 2.63 14.76 4.96
N ASP A 184 2.21 16.01 5.11
CA ASP A 184 2.94 17.01 5.90
C ASP A 184 1.97 17.89 6.67
N ILE A 185 2.43 18.41 7.81
CA ILE A 185 1.64 19.29 8.67
C ILE A 185 2.52 20.38 9.27
N GLU A 186 2.09 21.61 9.07
CA GLU A 186 2.64 22.81 9.68
C GLU A 186 1.64 23.34 10.71
N TYR A 187 2.11 23.54 11.94
CA TYR A 187 1.32 24.14 13.00
C TYR A 187 1.45 25.66 12.92
N LEU A 188 0.34 26.33 12.67
CA LEU A 188 0.31 27.78 12.57
C LEU A 188 0.20 28.37 13.98
N SER A 189 1.09 29.32 14.29
CA SER A 189 0.94 30.14 15.48
C SER A 189 -0.31 31.01 15.31
N ASN A 190 -1.24 30.91 16.27
CA ASN A 190 -2.32 31.89 16.40
C ASN A 190 -1.75 33.29 16.61
#